data_AF-A0A6P1MHR0-F1
#
_entry.id   AF-A0A6P1MHR0-F1
#
_cell.length_a   1.000
_cell.length_b   1.000
_cell.length_c   1.000
_cell.angle_alpha   90.00
_cell.angle_beta   90.00
_cell.angle_gamma   90.00
#
_symmetry.space_group_name_H-M   'P 1'
#
loop_
_entity.id
_entity.type
_entity.pdbx_description
1 polymer ?
#
loop_
_entity_poly.entity_id
_entity_poly.type
_entity_poly.pdbx_seq_one_letter_code
_entity_poly.pdbx_strand_id
1 'polypeptide(L)'
;MTLQDKMNKSYKPALDSLKTEIASELGLSNYDSIDKGNLTARQNGYVGGYMTKTLVDMAEKSLSGNMSSMSGNMSSMSGNMSSMSGK
;
A
#
# COMPACT_ATOMS: atom_id res chain seq x y z
N MET A 1 -22.71 9.35 -7.84
CA MET A 1 -21.59 8.50 -7.41
C MET A 1 -20.66 9.36 -6.59
N THR A 2 -20.54 9.08 -5.29
CA THR A 2 -19.73 9.88 -4.39
C THR A 2 -18.23 9.58 -4.59
N LEU A 3 -17.35 10.49 -4.15
CA LEU A 3 -15.90 10.25 -4.18
C LEU A 3 -15.50 8.99 -3.41
N GLN A 4 -16.25 8.65 -2.36
CA GLN A 4 -16.06 7.40 -1.61
C GLN A 4 -16.41 6.17 -2.44
N ASP A 5 -17.47 6.21 -3.26
CA ASP A 5 -17.84 5.09 -4.15
C ASP A 5 -16.80 4.83 -5.25
N LYS A 6 -16.15 5.89 -5.76
CA LYS A 6 -15.11 5.79 -6.80
C LYS A 6 -13.82 5.20 -6.25
N MET A 7 -13.38 5.68 -5.08
CA MET A 7 -12.24 5.07 -4.38
C MET A 7 -12.54 3.61 -4.04
N ASN A 8 -13.73 3.30 -3.52
CA ASN A 8 -14.07 1.94 -3.12
C ASN A 8 -14.23 0.94 -4.27
N LYS A 9 -14.33 1.37 -5.54
CA LYS A 9 -14.52 0.44 -6.67
C LYS A 9 -13.22 0.13 -7.41
N SER A 10 -12.30 1.10 -7.53
CA SER A 10 -11.08 0.92 -8.33
C SER A 10 -10.05 0.01 -7.67
N TYR A 11 -9.98 -0.01 -6.33
CA TYR A 11 -8.92 -0.74 -5.60
C TYR A 11 -9.35 -2.13 -5.12
N LYS A 12 -10.65 -2.45 -5.15
CA LYS A 12 -11.17 -3.75 -4.71
C LYS A 12 -10.47 -4.94 -5.37
N PRO A 13 -10.29 -4.97 -6.71
CA PRO A 13 -9.62 -6.10 -7.36
C PRO A 13 -8.18 -6.32 -6.86
N ALA A 14 -7.41 -5.23 -6.70
CA ALA A 14 -6.04 -5.32 -6.21
C ALA A 14 -5.97 -5.79 -4.74
N LEU A 15 -6.88 -5.32 -3.90
CA LEU A 15 -6.97 -5.76 -2.50
C LEU A 15 -7.43 -7.21 -2.38
N ASP A 16 -8.32 -7.67 -3.27
CA ASP A 16 -8.75 -9.06 -3.33
C ASP A 16 -7.60 -9.98 -3.74
N SER A 17 -6.79 -9.59 -4.75
CA SER A 17 -5.56 -10.31 -5.12
C SER A 17 -4.58 -10.39 -3.95
N LEU A 18 -4.27 -9.26 -3.31
CA LEU A 18 -3.37 -9.22 -2.17
C LEU A 18 -3.83 -10.14 -1.03
N LYS A 19 -5.12 -10.11 -0.71
CA LYS A 19 -5.72 -10.99 0.30
C LYS A 19 -5.55 -12.47 -0.05
N THR A 20 -5.74 -12.85 -1.32
CA THR A 20 -5.56 -14.24 -1.76
C THR A 20 -4.10 -14.68 -1.75
N GLU A 21 -3.18 -13.79 -2.11
CA GLU A 21 -1.74 -14.04 -2.05
C GLU A 21 -1.30 -14.27 -0.61
N ILE A 22 -1.64 -13.36 0.31
CA ILE A 22 -1.31 -13.47 1.74
C ILE A 22 -1.94 -14.71 2.35
N ALA A 23 -3.19 -15.04 2.02
CA ALA A 23 -3.81 -16.25 2.50
C ALA A 23 -3.07 -17.50 2.03
N SER A 24 -2.62 -17.51 0.77
CA SER A 24 -1.82 -18.60 0.21
C SER A 24 -0.46 -18.72 0.90
N GLU A 25 0.21 -17.60 1.20
CA GLU A 25 1.47 -17.57 1.97
C GLU A 25 1.30 -18.12 3.40
N LEU A 26 0.14 -17.88 4.01
CA LEU A 26 -0.23 -18.41 5.32
C LEU A 26 -0.72 -19.88 5.26
N GLY A 27 -0.67 -20.53 4.09
CA GLY A 27 -1.05 -21.92 3.89
C GLY A 27 -2.57 -22.15 3.78
N LEU A 28 -3.36 -21.09 3.61
CA LEU A 28 -4.81 -21.18 3.45
C LEU A 28 -5.15 -21.31 1.96
N SER A 29 -5.56 -22.52 1.56
CA SER A 29 -6.01 -22.78 0.19
C SER A 29 -7.42 -22.25 -0.04
N ASN A 30 -7.70 -21.76 -1.25
CA ASN A 30 -9.04 -21.34 -1.69
C ASN A 30 -9.71 -20.32 -0.75
N TYR A 31 -8.93 -19.41 -0.18
CA TYR A 31 -9.43 -18.44 0.80
C TYR A 31 -10.50 -17.49 0.23
N ASP A 32 -10.51 -17.26 -1.08
CA ASP A 32 -11.54 -16.48 -1.77
C ASP A 32 -12.92 -17.16 -1.73
N SER A 33 -12.93 -18.50 -1.85
CA SER A 33 -14.12 -19.31 -2.11
C SER A 33 -14.58 -20.13 -0.91
N ILE A 34 -13.70 -20.41 0.06
CA ILE A 34 -14.07 -21.05 1.33
C ILE A 34 -14.96 -20.13 2.17
N ASP A 35 -15.92 -20.72 2.87
CA ASP A 35 -16.66 -20.01 3.92
C ASP A 35 -15.71 -19.65 5.07
N LYS A 36 -15.60 -18.36 5.36
CA LYS A 36 -14.71 -17.82 6.39
C LYS A 36 -15.18 -18.22 7.79
N GLY A 37 -16.45 -18.64 7.95
CA GLY A 37 -16.97 -19.24 9.18
C GLY A 37 -16.34 -20.59 9.51
N ASN A 38 -15.81 -21.31 8.51
CA ASN A 38 -15.08 -22.57 8.72
C ASN A 38 -13.62 -22.36 9.14
N LEU A 39 -13.11 -21.13 9.00
CA LEU A 39 -11.77 -20.77 9.43
C LEU A 39 -11.81 -20.25 10.87
N THR A 40 -10.74 -20.50 11.62
CA THR A 40 -10.63 -19.94 12.96
C THR A 40 -10.56 -18.41 12.89
N ALA A 41 -11.09 -17.72 13.90
CA ALA A 41 -11.00 -16.26 14.00
C ALA A 41 -9.54 -15.77 13.90
N ARG A 42 -8.59 -16.56 14.42
CA ARG A 42 -7.16 -16.28 14.33
C ARG A 42 -6.64 -16.34 12.89
N GLN A 43 -7.03 -17.34 12.09
CA GLN A 43 -6.62 -17.44 10.68
C GLN A 43 -7.13 -16.26 9.86
N ASN A 44 -8.43 -15.95 9.99
CA ASN A 44 -9.01 -14.78 9.32
C ASN A 44 -8.33 -13.48 9.77
N GLY A 45 -8.06 -13.36 11.07
CA GLY A 45 -7.35 -12.22 11.66
C GLY A 45 -5.93 -12.05 11.13
N TYR A 46 -5.19 -13.15 10.95
CA TYR A 46 -3.85 -13.08 10.36
C TYR A 46 -3.88 -12.59 8.91
N VAL A 47 -4.79 -13.10 8.07
CA VAL A 47 -4.87 -12.62 6.68
C VAL A 47 -5.12 -11.11 6.63
N GLY A 48 -6.08 -10.60 7.40
CA GLY A 48 -6.37 -9.15 7.45
C GLY A 48 -5.23 -8.32 8.05
N GLY A 49 -4.57 -8.85 9.09
CA GLY A 49 -3.43 -8.20 9.74
C GLY A 49 -2.23 -8.06 8.82
N TYR A 50 -1.86 -9.15 8.12
CA TYR A 50 -0.78 -9.12 7.12
C TYR A 50 -1.15 -8.24 5.94
N MET A 51 -2.41 -8.22 5.49
CA MET A 51 -2.84 -7.31 4.41
C MET A 51 -2.62 -5.85 4.79
N THR A 52 -2.99 -5.47 6.02
CA THR A 52 -2.78 -4.10 6.52
C THR A 52 -1.29 -3.78 6.64
N LYS A 53 -0.49 -4.72 7.17
CA LYS A 53 0.96 -4.56 7.28
C LYS A 53 1.60 -4.32 5.91
N THR A 54 1.29 -5.14 4.91
CA THR A 54 1.84 -5.01 3.56
C THR A 54 1.46 -3.67 2.92
N LEU A 55 0.22 -3.21 3.11
CA LEU A 55 -0.22 -1.91 2.61
C LEU A 55 0.53 -0.75 3.29
N VAL A 56 0.79 -0.84 4.58
CA VAL A 56 1.61 0.14 5.32
C VAL A 56 3.04 0.12 4.80
N ASP A 57 3.66 -1.05 4.66
CA ASP A 57 5.02 -1.19 4.13
C ASP A 57 5.14 -0.60 2.70
N MET A 58 4.13 -0.80 1.85
CA MET A 58 4.06 -0.21 0.51
C MET A 58 3.93 1.31 0.56
N ALA A 59 3.09 1.83 1.46
CA ALA A 59 2.91 3.26 1.66
C ALA A 59 4.19 3.92 2.18
N GLU A 60 4.88 3.31 3.14
CA GLU A 60 6.16 3.76 3.67
C GLU A 60 7.24 3.83 2.58
N LYS A 61 7.34 2.79 1.74
CA LYS A 61 8.27 2.78 0.60
C LYS A 61 7.95 3.87 -0.42
N SER A 62 6.67 4.06 -0.75
CA SER A 62 6.24 5.11 -1.67
C SER A 62 6.54 6.51 -1.10
N LEU A 63 6.27 6.72 0.19
CA LEU A 63 6.55 7.98 0.87
C LEU A 63 8.05 8.26 0.95
N SER A 64 8.85 7.24 1.27
CA SER A 64 10.32 7.34 1.31
C SER A 64 10.87 7.70 -0.07
N GLY A 65 10.42 7.03 -1.14
CA GLY A 65 10.84 7.33 -2.52
C GLY A 65 10.45 8.75 -2.96
N ASN A 66 9.24 9.20 -2.62
CA ASN A 66 8.79 10.57 -2.89
C ASN A 66 9.58 11.60 -2.08
N MET A 67 9.95 11.29 -0.84
CA MET A 67 10.77 12.18 -0.02
C MET A 67 12.18 12.32 -0.58
N SER A 68 12.77 11.24 -1.10
CA SER A 68 14.06 11.30 -1.80
C SER A 68 13.99 12.18 -3.07
N SER A 69 12.93 12.05 -3.88
CA SER A 69 12.77 12.91 -5.07
C SER A 69 12.55 14.38 -4.70
N MET A 70 11.79 14.65 -3.63
CA MET A 70 11.56 16.00 -3.14
C MET A 70 12.85 16.63 -2.59
N SER A 71 13.66 15.86 -1.88
CA SER A 71 15.00 16.28 -1.42
C SER A 71 15.93 16.61 -2.59
N GLY A 72 15.91 15.79 -3.65
CA GLY A 72 16.69 16.05 -4.88
C GLY A 72 16.28 17.35 -5.57
N ASN A 73 14.97 17.57 -5.74
CA ASN A 73 14.45 18.81 -6.31
C ASN A 73 14.77 20.03 -5.45
N MET A 74 14.72 19.92 -4.11
CA MET A 74 15.06 21.03 -3.21
C MET A 74 16.55 21.38 -3.25
N SER A 75 17.42 20.38 -3.39
CA SER A 75 18.87 20.57 -3.51
C SER A 75 19.24 21.33 -4.79
N SER A 76 18.64 20.96 -5.92
CA SER A 76 18.86 21.67 -7.20
C SER A 76 18.29 23.09 -7.20
N MET A 77 17.13 23.30 -6.57
CA MET A 77 16.52 24.62 -6.42
C MET A 77 17.37 25.54 -5.52
N SER A 78 17.94 25.01 -4.44
CA SER A 78 18.91 25.73 -3.60
C SER A 78 20.18 26.11 -4.36
N GLY A 79 20.72 25.20 -5.19
CA GLY A 79 21.89 25.48 -6.03
C GLY A 79 21.62 26.53 -7.11
N ASN A 80 20.42 26.53 -7.69
CA ASN A 80 20.05 27.52 -8.69
C ASN A 80 19.86 28.92 -8.06
N MET A 81 19.29 28.98 -6.84
CA MET A 81 19.06 30.23 -6.11
C MET A 81 20.36 30.90 -5.63
N SER A 82 21.34 30.10 -5.17
CA SER A 82 22.67 30.64 -4.81
C SER A 82 23.42 31.19 -6.03
N SER A 83 23.25 30.59 -7.21
CA SER A 83 23.82 31.12 -8.46
C SER A 83 23.15 32.43 -8.92
N MET A 84 21.86 32.63 -8.63
CA MET A 84 21.12 33.85 -8.97
C MET A 84 21.43 35.03 -8.05
N SER A 85 21.78 34.77 -6.78
CA SER A 85 22.13 35.81 -5.81
C SER A 85 23.60 36.26 -5.89
N GLY A 86 24.42 35.62 -6.73
CA GLY A 86 25.86 35.87 -6.86
C GLY A 86 26.29 36.87 -7.94
N LYS A 87 25.41 37.78 -8.37
CA LYS A 87 25.74 38.90 -9.25
C LYS A 87 25.39 40.23 -8.58
#